data_AF-A0A831UNF4-F1
#
_entry.id   AF-A0A831UNF4-F1
#
_cell.length_a   1.000
_cell.length_b   1.000
_cell.length_c   1.000
_cell.angle_alpha   90.00
_cell.angle_beta   90.00
_cell.angle_gamma   90.00
#
_symmetry.space_group_name_H-M   'P 1'
#
loop_
_entity.id
_entity.type
_entity.pdbx_description
1 polymer ?
#
loop_
_entity_poly.entity_id
_entity_poly.type
_entity_poly.pdbx_seq_one_letter_code
_entity_poly.pdbx_strand_id
1 'polypeptide(L)'
;MPAELQRQVYAEVERTQERSGWPVWRTLSSLGVPRSSYYRWLREEAWAKRLAKKPPAPVAPYEALAEEKQAVREYALKHPEIRHRELAWRMVDEDVAYLSPSTVYRILKAEDLVCPWRRRRKRFKEAEEKPSACNEIWATDLKYVAVGERNYYLITFIDEYSRYIVHHELLASMDGHTVSVSAQAALETLPRGDDGKLAVKPTIRSDNGSGYVSRDFGGVLDEHGLSHWRIKPHCPEEKGYASYCTSFERSDVTWGNRRRSVSLRPRPLTGASGPGGW
;
A
#
# COMPACT_ATOMS: atom_id res chain seq x y z
N MET A 1 15.46 39.08 39.33
CA MET A 1 16.71 39.14 38.56
C MET A 1 16.56 38.29 37.31
N PRO A 2 16.62 38.89 36.10
CA PRO A 2 16.68 38.18 34.82
C PRO A 2 17.77 37.09 34.79
N ALA A 3 17.53 36.00 34.06
CA ALA A 3 18.45 34.85 34.00
C ALA A 3 19.85 35.20 33.48
N GLU A 4 19.95 36.19 32.59
CA GLU A 4 21.22 36.71 32.07
C GLU A 4 22.08 37.35 33.16
N LEU A 5 21.45 38.13 34.05
CA LEU A 5 22.13 38.76 35.18
C LEU A 5 22.52 37.73 36.25
N GLN A 6 21.76 36.64 36.42
CA GLN A 6 22.15 35.54 37.30
C GLN A 6 23.44 34.85 36.80
N ARG A 7 23.56 34.63 35.48
CA ARG A 7 24.78 34.06 34.86
C ARG A 7 25.99 34.98 35.01
N GLN A 8 25.81 36.30 34.90
CA GLN A 8 26.87 37.27 35.15
C GLN A 8 27.35 37.24 36.61
N VAL A 9 26.41 37.13 37.57
CA VAL A 9 26.75 36.97 39.00
C VAL A 9 27.53 35.68 39.25
N TYR A 10 27.17 34.56 38.59
CA TYR A 10 27.95 33.32 38.71
C TYR A 10 29.37 33.45 38.17
N ALA A 11 29.52 33.98 36.97
CA ALA A 11 30.83 34.16 36.33
C ALA A 11 31.74 35.07 37.17
N GLU A 12 31.18 36.12 37.77
CA GLU A 12 31.96 37.05 38.59
C GLU A 12 32.37 36.45 39.95
N VAL A 13 31.51 35.61 40.54
CA VAL A 13 31.86 34.84 41.74
C VAL A 13 32.99 33.85 41.44
N GLU A 14 32.92 33.10 40.34
CA GLU A 14 33.97 32.15 39.93
C GLU A 14 35.30 32.86 39.67
N ARG A 15 35.31 33.94 38.87
CA ARG A 15 36.52 34.73 38.60
C ARG A 15 37.15 35.29 39.87
N THR A 16 36.34 35.76 40.82
CA THR A 16 36.85 36.33 42.07
C THR A 16 37.44 35.25 42.96
N GLN A 17 36.82 34.06 43.01
CA GLN A 17 37.38 32.90 43.71
C GLN A 17 38.71 32.46 43.11
N GLU A 18 38.81 32.37 41.78
CA GLU A 18 40.04 31.95 41.10
C GLU A 18 41.19 32.96 41.25
N ARG A 19 40.90 34.27 41.14
CA ARG A 19 41.94 35.31 41.16
C ARG A 19 42.40 35.71 42.56
N SER A 20 41.50 35.68 43.54
CA SER A 20 41.75 36.27 44.86
C SER A 20 41.50 35.32 46.04
N GLY A 21 40.94 34.13 45.79
CA GLY A 21 40.61 33.16 46.83
C GLY A 21 39.51 33.61 47.78
N TRP A 22 38.77 34.67 47.45
CA TRP A 22 37.75 35.20 48.35
C TRP A 22 36.61 34.21 48.55
N PRO A 23 36.08 34.09 49.79
CA PRO A 23 34.92 33.26 50.02
C PRO A 23 33.70 33.89 49.34
N VAL A 24 32.84 33.06 48.73
CA VAL A 24 31.66 33.45 47.93
C VAL A 24 30.85 34.58 48.55
N TRP A 25 30.68 34.56 49.87
CA TRP A 25 29.87 35.54 50.57
C TRP A 25 30.42 36.95 50.52
N ARG A 26 31.74 37.10 50.51
CA ARG A 26 32.41 38.40 50.47
C ARG A 26 32.16 39.05 49.10
N THR A 27 32.27 38.27 48.04
CA THR A 27 31.96 38.68 46.68
C THR A 27 30.47 39.01 46.51
N LEU A 28 29.57 38.17 47.04
CA LEU A 28 28.13 38.44 47.00
C LEU A 28 27.72 39.68 47.80
N SER A 29 28.37 39.93 48.95
CA SER A 29 28.18 41.15 49.72
C SER A 29 28.61 42.40 48.94
N SER A 30 29.74 42.34 48.22
CA SER A 30 30.18 43.44 47.35
C SER A 30 29.26 43.67 46.15
N LEU A 31 28.63 42.63 45.62
CA LEU A 31 27.67 42.71 44.52
C LEU A 31 26.25 43.07 44.98
N GLY A 32 26.00 43.22 46.29
CA GLY A 32 24.68 43.54 46.84
C GLY A 32 23.65 42.41 46.70
N VAL A 33 24.10 41.17 46.45
CA VAL A 33 23.21 40.01 46.24
C VAL A 33 23.10 39.18 47.52
N PRO A 34 21.88 38.91 48.02
CA PRO A 34 21.70 38.02 49.18
C PRO A 34 22.19 36.60 48.90
N ARG A 35 22.91 36.00 49.85
CA ARG A 35 23.42 34.61 49.77
C ARG A 35 22.30 33.59 49.49
N SER A 36 21.11 33.80 50.07
CA SER A 36 19.94 32.95 49.87
C SER A 36 19.48 32.91 48.41
N SER A 37 19.53 34.04 47.71
CA SER A 37 19.16 34.14 46.29
C SER A 37 20.15 33.39 45.40
N TYR A 38 21.45 33.55 45.65
CA TYR A 38 22.51 32.86 44.91
C TYR A 38 22.39 31.34 44.99
N TYR A 39 22.29 30.78 46.20
CA TYR A 39 22.17 29.33 46.37
C TYR A 39 20.80 28.79 45.91
N ARG A 40 19.75 29.60 45.93
CA ARG A 40 18.46 29.22 45.33
C ARG A 40 18.60 29.06 43.82
N TRP A 41 19.19 30.03 43.13
CA TRP A 41 19.41 29.94 41.69
C TRP A 41 20.32 28.75 41.33
N LEU A 42 21.34 28.46 42.14
CA LEU A 42 22.25 27.33 41.89
C LEU A 42 21.51 25.99 41.95
N ARG A 43 20.56 25.86 42.89
CA ARG A 43 19.68 24.68 42.99
C ARG A 43 18.69 24.60 41.83
N GLU A 44 18.13 25.73 41.40
CA GLU A 44 17.23 25.80 40.24
C GLU A 44 17.94 25.39 38.95
N GLU A 45 19.18 25.84 38.74
CA GLU A 45 19.99 25.44 37.59
C GLU A 45 20.38 23.96 37.64
N ALA A 46 20.76 23.44 38.82
CA ALA A 46 21.04 22.03 39.00
C ALA A 46 19.80 21.16 38.75
N TRP A 47 18.62 21.62 39.20
CA TRP A 47 17.34 20.96 38.95
C TRP A 47 16.95 21.01 37.48
N ALA A 48 17.14 22.15 36.81
CA ALA A 48 16.91 22.30 35.37
C ALA A 48 17.83 21.39 34.54
N LYS A 49 19.12 21.29 34.89
CA LYS A 49 20.06 20.34 34.26
C LYS A 49 19.64 18.88 34.47
N ARG A 50 19.09 18.55 35.65
CA ARG A 50 18.57 17.22 35.94
C ARG A 50 17.28 16.91 35.17
N LEU A 51 16.40 17.89 35.00
CA LEU A 51 15.17 17.76 34.21
C LEU A 51 15.48 17.65 32.71
N ALA A 52 16.50 18.35 32.23
CA ALA A 52 16.99 18.27 30.85
C ALA A 52 17.63 16.91 30.52
N LYS A 53 18.27 16.26 31.51
CA LYS A 53 18.73 14.87 31.38
C LYS A 53 17.54 13.93 31.50
N LYS A 54 16.83 13.73 30.39
CA LYS A 54 15.79 12.70 30.29
C LYS A 54 16.40 11.35 30.67
N PRO A 55 15.85 10.61 31.65
CA PRO A 55 16.32 9.26 31.94
C PRO A 55 16.21 8.42 30.66
N PRO A 56 17.15 7.48 30.42
CA PRO A 56 17.03 6.58 29.28
C PRO A 56 15.66 5.90 29.35
N ALA A 57 14.95 5.89 28.22
CA ALA A 57 13.67 5.20 28.16
C ALA A 57 13.88 3.73 28.54
N PRO A 58 12.97 3.11 29.29
CA PRO A 58 13.06 1.69 29.58
C PRO A 58 13.02 0.91 28.25
N VAL A 59 14.10 0.23 27.94
CA VAL A 59 14.24 -0.65 26.76
C VAL A 59 13.83 -2.06 27.16
N ALA A 60 13.12 -2.77 26.28
CA ALA A 60 12.77 -4.16 26.52
C ALA A 60 14.05 -5.03 26.57
N PRO A 61 14.15 -6.04 27.48
CA PRO A 61 15.32 -6.92 27.56
C PRO A 61 15.65 -7.67 26.26
N TYR A 62 14.65 -7.85 25.39
CA TYR A 62 14.76 -8.53 24.10
C TYR A 62 14.88 -7.56 22.91
N GLU A 63 15.25 -6.30 23.15
CA GLU A 63 15.55 -5.37 22.07
C GLU A 63 16.88 -5.77 21.41
N ALA A 64 16.90 -5.77 20.07
CA ALA A 64 18.10 -6.04 19.31
C ALA A 64 19.22 -5.05 19.67
N LEU A 65 20.41 -5.57 19.90
CA LEU A 65 21.62 -4.79 20.16
C LEU A 65 21.95 -3.91 18.95
N ALA A 66 22.71 -2.84 19.19
CA ALA A 66 23.17 -1.97 18.10
C ALA A 66 24.00 -2.75 17.05
N GLU A 67 24.79 -3.71 17.50
CA GLU A 67 25.58 -4.61 16.66
C GLU A 67 24.69 -5.50 15.79
N GLU A 68 23.64 -6.10 16.37
CA GLU A 68 22.68 -6.93 15.63
C GLU A 68 21.89 -6.10 14.60
N LYS A 69 21.51 -4.86 14.94
CA LYS A 69 20.85 -3.94 14.01
C LYS A 69 21.74 -3.64 12.81
N GLN A 70 23.04 -3.42 13.05
CA GLN A 70 24.01 -3.17 11.99
C GLN A 70 24.26 -4.42 11.14
N ALA A 71 24.35 -5.61 11.74
CA ALA A 71 24.48 -6.87 11.03
C ALA A 71 23.27 -7.14 10.10
N VAL A 72 22.04 -6.90 10.58
CA VAL A 72 20.82 -6.98 9.75
C VAL A 72 20.89 -6.03 8.55
N ARG A 73 21.35 -4.79 8.77
CA ARG A 73 21.46 -3.78 7.72
C ARG A 73 22.46 -4.18 6.65
N GLU A 74 23.65 -4.60 7.05
CA GLU A 74 24.70 -5.06 6.14
C GLU A 74 24.27 -6.28 5.33
N TYR A 75 23.62 -7.24 5.99
CA TYR A 75 23.11 -8.44 5.34
C TYR A 75 21.99 -8.11 4.33
N ALA A 76 21.07 -7.22 4.69
CA ALA A 76 20.00 -6.78 3.78
C ALA A 76 20.50 -5.98 2.58
N LEU A 77 21.60 -5.23 2.71
CA LEU A 77 22.23 -4.54 1.59
C LEU A 77 22.96 -5.50 0.63
N LYS A 78 23.54 -6.59 1.16
CA LYS A 78 24.15 -7.65 0.35
C LYS A 78 23.12 -8.50 -0.40
N HIS A 79 21.91 -8.63 0.16
CA HIS A 79 20.86 -9.51 -0.36
C HIS A 79 19.52 -8.77 -0.60
N PRO A 80 19.47 -7.81 -1.54
CA PRO A 80 18.26 -7.02 -1.78
C PRO A 80 17.09 -7.87 -2.31
N GLU A 81 17.33 -8.97 -3.00
CA GLU A 81 16.27 -9.84 -3.51
C GLU A 81 15.51 -10.62 -2.42
N ILE A 82 16.13 -10.78 -1.24
CA ILE A 82 15.64 -11.64 -0.15
C ILE A 82 14.68 -10.86 0.74
N ARG A 83 13.66 -11.54 1.25
CA ARG A 83 12.68 -10.92 2.15
C ARG A 83 13.06 -10.98 3.59
N HIS A 84 12.60 -10.01 4.38
CA HIS A 84 12.78 -9.99 5.83
C HIS A 84 12.53 -11.33 6.57
N ARG A 85 11.56 -12.17 6.14
CA ARG A 85 11.37 -13.50 6.75
C ARG A 85 12.44 -14.50 6.36
N GLU A 86 12.74 -14.59 5.07
CA GLU A 86 13.78 -15.50 4.56
C GLU A 86 15.18 -15.03 5.00
N LEU A 87 15.39 -13.72 5.02
CA LEU A 87 16.57 -13.04 5.53
C LEU A 87 16.82 -13.40 7.00
N ALA A 88 15.78 -13.38 7.84
CA ALA A 88 15.90 -13.80 9.24
C ALA A 88 16.35 -15.27 9.38
N TRP A 89 15.84 -16.17 8.54
CA TRP A 89 16.24 -17.58 8.59
C TRP A 89 17.65 -17.80 8.07
N ARG A 90 18.04 -17.16 6.95
CA ARG A 90 19.41 -17.27 6.44
C ARG A 90 20.44 -16.66 7.38
N MET A 91 20.10 -15.56 8.07
CA MET A 91 20.96 -14.98 9.09
C MET A 91 21.20 -15.93 10.27
N VAL A 92 20.25 -16.81 10.58
CA VAL A 92 20.42 -17.88 11.59
C VAL A 92 21.28 -19.01 11.02
N ASP A 93 21.04 -19.43 9.78
CA ASP A 93 21.80 -20.50 9.13
C ASP A 93 23.27 -20.14 8.88
N GLU A 94 23.55 -18.85 8.61
CA GLU A 94 24.89 -18.30 8.34
C GLU A 94 25.57 -17.72 9.59
N ASP A 95 25.00 -17.92 10.79
CA ASP A 95 25.53 -17.46 12.09
C ASP A 95 25.82 -15.94 12.16
N VAL A 96 24.95 -15.13 11.53
CA VAL A 96 25.08 -13.66 11.43
C VAL A 96 24.34 -12.94 12.55
N ALA A 97 23.06 -13.24 12.76
CA ALA A 97 22.27 -12.71 13.88
C ALA A 97 21.04 -13.57 14.18
N TYR A 98 20.71 -13.69 15.46
CA TYR A 98 19.63 -14.55 15.96
C TYR A 98 18.38 -13.74 16.31
N LEU A 99 17.71 -13.21 15.30
CA LEU A 99 16.54 -12.33 15.49
C LEU A 99 15.25 -12.93 14.94
N SER A 100 14.14 -12.67 15.62
CA SER A 100 12.82 -13.03 15.10
C SER A 100 12.53 -12.29 13.78
N PRO A 101 11.79 -12.90 12.83
CA PRO A 101 11.40 -12.24 11.58
C PRO A 101 10.67 -10.90 11.79
N SER A 102 9.93 -10.76 12.89
CA SER A 102 9.22 -9.53 13.28
C SER A 102 10.16 -8.44 13.75
N THR A 103 11.28 -8.79 14.39
CA THR A 103 12.33 -7.85 14.79
C THR A 103 13.12 -7.38 13.57
N VAL A 104 13.51 -8.30 12.69
CA VAL A 104 14.17 -7.98 11.41
C VAL A 104 13.31 -7.02 10.58
N TYR A 105 12.00 -7.29 10.45
CA TYR A 105 11.07 -6.37 9.76
C TYR A 105 11.06 -4.97 10.37
N ARG A 106 11.03 -4.86 11.71
CA ARG A 106 11.03 -3.55 12.40
C ARG A 106 12.32 -2.78 12.15
N ILE A 107 13.47 -3.45 12.18
CA ILE A 107 14.77 -2.86 11.88
C ILE A 107 14.80 -2.37 10.43
N LEU A 108 14.47 -3.22 9.46
CA LEU A 108 14.46 -2.84 8.04
C LEU A 108 13.46 -1.72 7.75
N LYS A 109 12.34 -1.66 8.47
CA LYS A 109 11.35 -0.59 8.34
C LYS A 109 11.86 0.73 8.91
N ALA A 110 12.58 0.71 10.03
CA ALA A 110 13.18 1.91 10.62
C ALA A 110 14.30 2.48 9.73
N GLU A 111 15.02 1.61 9.02
CA GLU A 111 16.09 1.96 8.06
C GLU A 111 15.56 2.29 6.64
N ASP A 112 14.24 2.38 6.43
CA ASP A 112 13.60 2.61 5.12
C ASP A 112 13.99 1.61 4.01
N LEU A 113 14.46 0.42 4.38
CA LEU A 113 14.85 -0.67 3.46
C LEU A 113 13.65 -1.54 3.02
N VAL A 114 12.48 -1.36 3.64
CA VAL A 114 11.25 -2.05 3.24
C VAL A 114 10.51 -1.21 2.20
N CYS A 115 10.37 -1.74 0.98
CA CYS A 115 9.51 -1.10 -0.02
C CYS A 115 8.04 -1.07 0.46
N PRO A 116 7.41 0.11 0.54
CA PRO A 116 5.97 0.20 0.73
C PRO A 116 5.26 -0.45 -0.47
N TRP A 117 4.28 -1.30 -0.20
CA TRP A 117 3.46 -1.89 -1.26
C TRP A 117 2.75 -0.77 -2.03
N ARG A 118 3.14 -0.54 -3.30
CA ARG A 118 2.45 0.42 -4.16
C ARG A 118 1.07 -0.14 -4.47
N ARG A 119 0.03 0.39 -3.82
CA ARG A 119 -1.35 0.12 -4.23
C ARG A 119 -1.49 0.55 -5.69
N ARG A 120 -1.93 -0.34 -6.59
CA ARG A 120 -2.35 0.07 -7.93
C ARG A 120 -3.43 1.14 -7.78
N ARG A 121 -3.25 2.32 -8.38
CA ARG A 121 -4.31 3.33 -8.48
C ARG A 121 -5.39 2.72 -9.38
N LYS A 122 -6.61 2.54 -8.86
CA LYS A 122 -7.77 2.24 -9.70
C LYS A 122 -8.21 3.55 -10.36
N ARG A 123 -8.49 3.55 -11.66
CA ARG A 123 -9.16 4.67 -12.33
C ARG A 123 -10.51 4.92 -11.65
N PHE A 124 -10.77 6.16 -11.27
CA PHE A 124 -12.09 6.59 -10.84
C PHE A 124 -12.94 6.73 -12.10
N LYS A 125 -14.00 5.92 -12.24
CA LYS A 125 -15.00 6.13 -13.31
C LYS A 125 -15.84 7.35 -12.94
N GLU A 126 -15.98 8.30 -13.87
CA GLU A 126 -16.90 9.44 -13.72
C GLU A 126 -18.33 8.94 -13.50
N ALA A 127 -19.16 9.78 -12.85
CA ALA A 127 -20.53 9.39 -12.49
C ALA A 127 -21.38 9.05 -13.73
N GLU A 128 -21.12 9.71 -14.86
CA GLU A 128 -21.82 9.52 -16.14
C GLU A 128 -21.51 8.17 -16.80
N GLU A 129 -20.37 7.54 -16.49
CA GLU A 129 -20.02 6.21 -17.02
C GLU A 129 -20.67 5.05 -16.25
N LYS A 130 -21.38 5.35 -15.15
CA LYS A 130 -22.02 4.36 -14.27
C LYS A 130 -23.49 4.22 -14.62
N PRO A 131 -24.03 2.99 -14.65
CA PRO A 131 -25.47 2.81 -14.78
C PRO A 131 -26.19 3.37 -13.54
N SER A 132 -27.38 3.91 -13.76
CA SER A 132 -28.27 4.48 -12.76
C SER A 132 -29.41 3.54 -12.36
N ALA A 133 -29.70 2.53 -13.18
CA ALA A 133 -30.70 1.50 -12.91
C ALA A 133 -30.25 0.08 -13.34
N CYS A 134 -30.94 -0.94 -12.82
CA CYS A 134 -30.73 -2.33 -13.20
C CYS A 134 -30.95 -2.54 -14.71
N ASN A 135 -30.14 -3.41 -15.32
CA ASN A 135 -30.25 -3.80 -16.73
C ASN A 135 -30.07 -2.66 -17.74
N GLU A 136 -29.40 -1.57 -17.36
CA GLU A 136 -28.98 -0.53 -18.31
C GLU A 136 -27.69 -0.93 -19.05
N ILE A 137 -26.72 -1.48 -18.32
CA ILE A 137 -25.42 -1.88 -18.87
C ILE A 137 -25.07 -3.27 -18.37
N TRP A 138 -24.86 -4.21 -19.28
CA TRP A 138 -24.34 -5.53 -18.96
C TRP A 138 -22.89 -5.63 -19.40
N ALA A 139 -22.01 -5.93 -18.45
CA ALA A 139 -20.63 -6.26 -18.77
C ALA A 139 -20.51 -7.76 -19.06
N THR A 140 -19.73 -8.11 -20.07
CA THR A 140 -19.43 -9.51 -20.41
C THR A 140 -17.93 -9.77 -20.42
N ASP A 141 -17.52 -10.92 -19.91
CA ASP A 141 -16.12 -11.36 -19.82
C ASP A 141 -16.03 -12.85 -20.14
N LEU A 142 -14.94 -13.22 -20.84
CA LEU A 142 -14.59 -14.60 -21.15
C LEU A 142 -13.30 -14.96 -20.40
N LYS A 143 -13.36 -16.03 -19.61
CA LYS A 143 -12.27 -16.47 -18.75
C LYS A 143 -11.90 -17.92 -19.01
N TYR A 144 -10.60 -18.21 -19.02
CA TYR A 144 -10.11 -19.59 -19.00
C TYR A 144 -10.28 -20.21 -17.62
N VAL A 145 -10.91 -21.38 -17.57
CA VAL A 145 -11.09 -22.18 -16.36
C VAL A 145 -10.58 -23.60 -16.63
N ALA A 146 -9.60 -24.04 -15.84
CA ALA A 146 -9.12 -25.41 -15.87
C ALA A 146 -10.01 -26.28 -14.98
N VAL A 147 -10.59 -27.34 -15.56
CA VAL A 147 -11.39 -28.34 -14.85
C VAL A 147 -10.75 -29.70 -15.10
N GLY A 148 -10.06 -30.23 -14.07
CA GLY A 148 -9.20 -31.40 -14.23
C GLY A 148 -8.06 -31.13 -15.21
N GLU A 149 -7.94 -31.96 -16.24
CA GLU A 149 -6.90 -31.85 -17.28
C GLU A 149 -7.36 -31.05 -18.52
N ARG A 150 -8.60 -30.53 -18.52
CA ARG A 150 -9.18 -29.81 -19.65
C ARG A 150 -9.39 -28.34 -19.34
N ASN A 151 -9.22 -27.51 -20.35
CA ASN A 151 -9.48 -26.07 -20.27
C ASN A 151 -10.83 -25.76 -20.91
N TYR A 152 -11.65 -25.00 -20.21
CA TYR A 152 -12.94 -24.48 -20.65
C TYR A 152 -12.94 -22.96 -20.62
N TYR A 153 -13.93 -22.38 -21.28
CA TYR A 153 -14.14 -20.94 -21.34
C TYR A 153 -15.41 -20.59 -20.57
N LEU A 154 -15.28 -19.93 -19.43
CA LEU A 154 -16.42 -19.41 -18.69
C LEU A 154 -16.80 -18.05 -19.29
N ILE A 155 -17.99 -17.95 -19.86
CA ILE A 155 -18.61 -16.67 -20.22
C ILE A 155 -19.53 -16.22 -19.09
N THR A 156 -19.48 -14.94 -18.77
CA THR A 156 -20.34 -14.34 -17.73
C THR A 156 -20.93 -13.03 -18.21
N PHE A 157 -22.24 -12.86 -18.06
CA PHE A 157 -22.95 -11.60 -18.21
C PHE A 157 -23.33 -11.09 -16.82
N ILE A 158 -22.86 -9.89 -16.47
CA ILE A 158 -23.11 -9.24 -15.18
C ILE A 158 -23.74 -7.87 -15.39
N ASP A 159 -24.77 -7.56 -14.61
CA ASP A 159 -25.36 -6.23 -14.57
C ASP A 159 -24.43 -5.24 -13.83
N GLU A 160 -24.04 -4.16 -14.50
CA GLU A 160 -23.13 -3.16 -13.95
C GLU A 160 -23.79 -2.31 -12.86
N TYR A 161 -25.10 -2.32 -12.68
CA TYR A 161 -25.74 -1.63 -11.56
C TYR A 161 -25.82 -2.53 -10.32
N SER A 162 -26.57 -3.64 -10.43
CA SER A 162 -26.87 -4.52 -9.30
C SER A 162 -25.73 -5.46 -8.90
N ARG A 163 -24.72 -5.66 -9.76
CA ARG A 163 -23.67 -6.69 -9.65
C ARG A 163 -24.21 -8.13 -9.76
N TYR A 164 -25.45 -8.29 -10.18
CA TYR A 164 -26.05 -9.60 -10.35
C TYR A 164 -25.52 -10.29 -11.63
N ILE A 165 -25.15 -11.56 -11.52
CA ILE A 165 -24.79 -12.38 -12.68
C ILE A 165 -26.10 -12.79 -13.34
N VAL A 166 -26.38 -12.23 -14.50
CA VAL A 166 -27.60 -12.51 -15.26
C VAL A 166 -27.51 -13.89 -15.89
N HIS A 167 -26.34 -14.22 -16.44
CA HIS A 167 -26.11 -15.49 -17.10
C HIS A 167 -24.64 -15.88 -17.02
N HIS A 168 -24.38 -17.18 -16.91
CA HIS A 168 -23.03 -17.72 -17.01
C HIS A 168 -23.08 -19.13 -17.61
N GLU A 169 -22.05 -19.47 -18.39
CA GLU A 169 -21.98 -20.78 -19.04
C GLU A 169 -20.52 -21.21 -19.23
N LEU A 170 -20.26 -22.52 -19.11
CA LEU A 170 -18.97 -23.11 -19.45
C LEU A 170 -18.98 -23.60 -20.89
N LEU A 171 -18.23 -22.92 -21.73
CA LEU A 171 -18.10 -23.20 -23.15
C LEU A 171 -16.86 -24.08 -23.41
N ALA A 172 -16.98 -25.02 -24.34
CA ALA A 172 -15.87 -25.82 -24.82
C ALA A 172 -15.01 -25.08 -25.87
N SER A 173 -15.57 -24.02 -26.48
CA SER A 173 -14.95 -23.24 -27.56
C SER A 173 -15.31 -21.76 -27.40
N MET A 174 -14.52 -20.89 -28.04
CA MET A 174 -14.64 -19.43 -28.01
C MET A 174 -15.00 -18.84 -29.39
N ASP A 175 -15.63 -19.66 -30.24
CA ASP A 175 -16.13 -19.25 -31.54
C ASP A 175 -17.32 -18.30 -31.41
N GLY A 176 -17.51 -17.47 -32.44
CA GLY A 176 -18.58 -16.47 -32.47
C GLY A 176 -19.95 -17.08 -32.25
N HIS A 177 -20.24 -18.20 -32.90
CA HIS A 177 -21.51 -18.91 -32.77
C HIS A 177 -21.79 -19.35 -31.33
N THR A 178 -20.85 -20.03 -30.67
CA THR A 178 -21.03 -20.46 -29.27
C THR A 178 -21.26 -19.25 -28.34
N VAL A 179 -20.53 -18.15 -28.53
CA VAL A 179 -20.71 -16.92 -27.74
C VAL A 179 -22.08 -16.27 -28.02
N SER A 180 -22.54 -16.28 -29.27
CA SER A 180 -23.87 -15.79 -29.67
C SER A 180 -25.00 -16.59 -29.05
N VAL A 181 -24.88 -17.92 -29.01
CA VAL A 181 -25.88 -18.79 -28.37
C VAL A 181 -25.99 -18.48 -26.88
N SER A 182 -24.85 -18.32 -26.20
CA SER A 182 -24.85 -17.94 -24.78
C SER A 182 -25.42 -16.53 -24.55
N ALA A 183 -25.16 -15.59 -25.46
CA ALA A 183 -25.76 -14.25 -25.41
C ALA A 183 -27.28 -14.29 -25.57
N GLN A 184 -27.78 -15.10 -26.51
CA GLN A 184 -29.21 -15.32 -26.70
C GLN A 184 -29.84 -15.91 -25.43
N ALA A 185 -29.23 -16.93 -24.83
CA ALA A 185 -29.68 -17.52 -23.58
C ALA A 185 -29.71 -16.51 -22.44
N ALA A 186 -28.74 -15.60 -22.38
CA ALA A 186 -28.72 -14.51 -21.40
C ALA A 186 -29.91 -13.54 -21.59
N LEU A 187 -30.24 -13.19 -22.84
CA LEU A 187 -31.37 -12.31 -23.14
C LEU A 187 -32.72 -12.94 -22.85
N GLU A 188 -32.84 -14.26 -22.97
CA GLU A 188 -34.06 -14.99 -22.64
C GLU A 188 -34.40 -14.98 -21.15
N THR A 189 -33.44 -14.64 -20.28
CA THR A 189 -33.70 -14.45 -18.84
C THR A 189 -34.45 -13.14 -18.54
N LEU A 190 -34.48 -12.19 -19.48
CA LEU A 190 -35.15 -10.92 -19.29
C LEU A 190 -36.67 -11.04 -19.52
N PRO A 191 -37.48 -10.24 -18.79
CA PRO A 191 -38.90 -10.17 -19.05
C PRO A 191 -39.15 -9.66 -20.49
N ARG A 192 -40.13 -10.27 -21.15
CA ARG A 192 -40.64 -9.83 -22.45
C ARG A 192 -41.90 -8.98 -22.24
N GLY A 193 -42.06 -7.96 -23.08
CA GLY A 193 -43.28 -7.17 -23.15
C GLY A 193 -44.39 -7.95 -23.86
N ASP A 194 -45.60 -7.36 -23.86
CA ASP A 194 -46.79 -7.94 -24.49
C ASP A 194 -46.63 -8.13 -26.02
N ASP A 195 -45.68 -7.42 -26.63
CA ASP A 195 -45.30 -7.52 -28.04
C ASP A 195 -44.25 -8.61 -28.33
N GLY A 196 -43.87 -9.39 -27.31
CA GLY A 196 -42.88 -10.47 -27.40
C GLY A 196 -41.42 -9.97 -27.47
N LYS A 197 -41.19 -8.65 -27.46
CA LYS A 197 -39.86 -8.04 -27.44
C LYS A 197 -39.34 -7.92 -26.02
N LEU A 198 -38.03 -7.72 -25.87
CA LEU A 198 -37.43 -7.50 -24.56
C LEU A 198 -37.98 -6.21 -23.93
N ALA A 199 -38.51 -6.32 -22.72
CA ALA A 199 -39.03 -5.17 -21.97
C ALA A 199 -37.90 -4.20 -21.56
N VAL A 200 -36.67 -4.72 -21.42
CA VAL A 200 -35.47 -3.94 -21.12
C VAL A 200 -34.40 -4.24 -22.16
N LYS A 201 -33.70 -3.20 -22.60
CA LYS A 201 -32.66 -3.28 -23.63
C LYS A 201 -31.30 -2.85 -23.06
N PRO A 202 -30.56 -3.76 -22.41
CA PRO A 202 -29.25 -3.44 -21.86
C PRO A 202 -28.25 -3.11 -22.97
N THR A 203 -27.38 -2.14 -22.72
CA THR A 203 -26.18 -1.95 -23.54
C THR A 203 -25.14 -2.98 -23.12
N ILE A 204 -24.68 -3.80 -24.06
CA ILE A 204 -23.66 -4.82 -23.80
C ILE A 204 -22.28 -4.15 -23.87
N ARG A 205 -21.48 -4.33 -22.82
CA ARG A 205 -20.09 -3.88 -22.75
C ARG A 205 -19.15 -5.08 -22.73
N SER A 206 -18.32 -5.20 -23.76
CA SER A 206 -17.34 -6.29 -23.88
C SER A 206 -15.93 -5.76 -24.12
N ASP A 207 -14.94 -6.65 -24.00
CA ASP A 207 -13.62 -6.42 -24.57
C ASP A 207 -13.59 -6.74 -26.07
N ASN A 208 -12.40 -6.61 -26.67
CA ASN A 208 -12.17 -6.90 -28.09
C ASN A 208 -11.79 -8.36 -28.35
N GLY A 209 -12.24 -9.30 -27.51
CA GLY A 209 -12.06 -10.73 -27.76
C GLY A 209 -12.69 -11.16 -29.09
N SER A 210 -12.08 -12.14 -29.76
CA SER A 210 -12.52 -12.58 -31.10
C SER A 210 -13.97 -13.06 -31.14
N GLY A 211 -14.48 -13.65 -30.06
CA GLY A 211 -15.89 -14.04 -29.94
C GLY A 211 -16.85 -12.86 -30.00
N TYR A 212 -16.52 -11.75 -29.34
CA TYR A 212 -17.33 -10.53 -29.31
C TYR A 212 -17.21 -9.67 -30.56
N VAL A 213 -16.18 -9.88 -31.37
CA VAL A 213 -15.98 -9.19 -32.67
C VAL A 213 -16.66 -9.97 -33.81
N SER A 214 -17.16 -11.18 -33.55
CA SER A 214 -17.79 -12.01 -34.56
C SER A 214 -19.07 -11.37 -35.11
N ARG A 215 -19.35 -11.62 -36.41
CA ARG A 215 -20.58 -11.15 -37.05
C ARG A 215 -21.82 -11.82 -36.44
N ASP A 216 -21.68 -13.07 -36.02
CA ASP A 216 -22.76 -13.83 -35.38
C ASP A 216 -23.19 -13.14 -34.08
N PHE A 217 -22.24 -12.62 -33.30
CA PHE A 217 -22.55 -11.94 -32.04
C PHE A 217 -23.23 -10.59 -32.29
N GLY A 218 -22.70 -9.81 -33.24
CA GLY A 218 -23.33 -8.57 -33.67
C GLY A 218 -24.77 -8.79 -34.18
N GLY A 219 -24.98 -9.84 -34.98
CA GLY A 219 -26.29 -10.18 -35.53
C GLY A 219 -27.35 -10.47 -34.46
N VAL A 220 -26.99 -11.22 -33.41
CA VAL A 220 -27.90 -11.47 -32.27
C VAL A 220 -28.25 -10.16 -31.56
N LEU A 221 -27.28 -9.28 -31.33
CA LEU A 221 -27.54 -7.99 -30.68
C LEU A 221 -28.42 -7.09 -31.55
N ASP A 222 -28.18 -7.04 -32.85
CA ASP A 222 -28.94 -6.24 -33.81
C ASP A 222 -30.40 -6.74 -33.92
N GLU A 223 -30.63 -8.05 -33.90
CA GLU A 223 -31.98 -8.66 -33.92
C GLU A 223 -32.82 -8.23 -32.71
N HIS A 224 -32.20 -8.13 -31.54
CA HIS A 224 -32.85 -7.64 -30.31
C HIS A 224 -32.80 -6.11 -30.16
N GLY A 225 -32.16 -5.40 -31.10
CA GLY A 225 -31.99 -3.95 -31.08
C GLY A 225 -31.17 -3.45 -29.89
N LEU A 226 -30.14 -4.20 -29.50
CA LEU A 226 -29.23 -3.90 -28.40
C LEU A 226 -27.99 -3.17 -28.89
N SER A 227 -27.48 -2.24 -28.08
CA SER A 227 -26.23 -1.54 -28.38
C SER A 227 -25.02 -2.30 -27.84
N HIS A 228 -23.94 -2.34 -28.62
CA HIS A 228 -22.67 -2.96 -28.22
C HIS A 228 -21.56 -1.92 -28.07
N TRP A 229 -21.07 -1.74 -26.85
CA TRP A 229 -19.92 -0.89 -26.55
C TRP A 229 -18.67 -1.74 -26.26
N ARG A 230 -17.68 -1.62 -27.14
CA ARG A 230 -16.36 -2.25 -26.95
C ARG A 230 -15.38 -1.31 -26.24
N ILE A 231 -14.65 -1.88 -25.29
CA ILE A 231 -13.59 -1.19 -24.54
C ILE A 231 -12.38 -0.89 -25.45
N LYS A 232 -11.69 0.23 -25.23
CA LYS A 232 -10.50 0.57 -26.02
C LYS A 232 -9.38 -0.48 -25.83
N PRO A 233 -8.66 -0.87 -26.90
CA PRO A 233 -7.52 -1.78 -26.78
C PRO A 233 -6.49 -1.29 -25.75
N HIS A 234 -5.92 -2.23 -24.98
CA HIS A 234 -4.91 -1.96 -23.95
C HIS A 234 -5.34 -1.08 -22.76
N CYS A 235 -6.64 -0.93 -22.52
CA CYS A 235 -7.18 -0.27 -21.32
C CYS A 235 -7.84 -1.29 -20.36
N PRO A 236 -7.06 -2.13 -19.64
CA PRO A 236 -7.62 -3.10 -18.69
C PRO A 236 -8.35 -2.42 -17.51
N GLU A 237 -8.12 -1.13 -17.28
CA GLU A 237 -8.82 -0.34 -16.25
C GLU A 237 -10.28 -0.03 -16.64
N GLU A 238 -10.60 -0.07 -17.94
CA GLU A 238 -11.96 0.14 -18.45
C GLU A 238 -12.81 -1.15 -18.35
N LYS A 239 -12.18 -2.31 -18.15
CA LYS A 239 -12.84 -3.63 -17.91
C LYS A 239 -13.69 -3.68 -16.63
N GLY A 240 -13.78 -2.58 -15.88
CA GLY A 240 -14.84 -2.35 -14.90
C GLY A 240 -15.18 -3.57 -14.05
N TYR A 241 -16.47 -3.90 -14.00
CA TYR A 241 -17.01 -4.91 -13.08
C TYR A 241 -16.84 -6.36 -13.54
N ALA A 242 -16.62 -6.60 -14.83
CA ALA A 242 -16.17 -7.89 -15.37
C ALA A 242 -14.88 -8.38 -14.67
N SER A 243 -13.97 -7.46 -14.33
CA SER A 243 -12.74 -7.80 -13.57
C SER A 243 -12.98 -8.22 -12.10
N TYR A 244 -14.17 -7.95 -11.54
CA TYR A 244 -14.52 -8.40 -10.19
C TYR A 244 -14.92 -9.88 -10.18
N CYS A 245 -15.66 -10.36 -11.19
CA CYS A 245 -15.97 -11.79 -11.34
C CYS A 245 -14.69 -12.65 -11.41
N THR A 246 -13.70 -12.19 -12.18
CA THR A 246 -12.39 -12.85 -12.26
C THR A 246 -11.58 -12.83 -10.95
N SER A 247 -11.82 -11.84 -10.08
CA SER A 247 -11.15 -11.74 -8.77
C SER A 247 -11.86 -12.54 -7.68
N PHE A 248 -13.19 -12.65 -7.74
CA PHE A 248 -14.02 -13.36 -6.78
C PHE A 248 -13.71 -14.85 -6.74
N GLU A 249 -13.67 -15.53 -7.89
CA GLU A 249 -13.38 -16.98 -7.94
C GLU A 249 -11.89 -17.35 -7.71
N ARG A 250 -10.95 -16.41 -7.93
CA ARG A 250 -9.54 -16.66 -7.58
C ARG A 250 -9.36 -16.94 -6.07
N SER A 251 -10.33 -16.56 -5.24
CA SER A 251 -10.37 -16.86 -3.81
C SER A 251 -10.48 -18.37 -3.54
N ASP A 252 -11.37 -19.04 -4.27
CA ASP A 252 -11.83 -20.40 -3.92
C ASP A 252 -10.94 -21.49 -4.52
N VAL A 253 -10.30 -21.23 -5.67
CA VAL A 253 -9.42 -22.21 -6.35
C VAL A 253 -7.99 -22.20 -5.80
N THR A 254 -7.62 -21.27 -4.90
CA THR A 254 -6.22 -21.09 -4.44
C THR A 254 -6.02 -21.30 -2.93
N TRP A 255 -6.67 -22.32 -2.35
CA TRP A 255 -6.26 -22.88 -1.05
C TRP A 255 -5.05 -23.83 -1.19
N GLY A 256 -4.04 -23.38 -1.90
CA GLY A 256 -2.78 -24.08 -2.09
C GLY A 256 -1.83 -23.18 -2.86
N ASN A 257 -0.68 -22.84 -2.27
CA ASN A 257 0.41 -22.09 -2.92
C ASN A 257 0.21 -20.58 -3.20
N ARG A 258 -0.23 -19.79 -2.21
CA ARG A 258 0.10 -18.34 -2.17
C ARG A 258 1.41 -18.06 -1.44
N ARG A 259 2.54 -18.47 -2.02
CA ARG A 259 3.86 -17.84 -1.74
C ARG A 259 3.89 -16.46 -2.42
N ARG A 260 3.35 -15.42 -1.75
CA ARG A 260 3.16 -14.07 -2.32
C ARG A 260 4.47 -13.28 -2.33
N SER A 261 5.03 -12.94 -3.50
CA SER A 261 6.23 -12.10 -3.79
C SER A 261 6.12 -10.62 -3.36
N VAL A 262 7.17 -10.08 -2.74
CA VAL A 262 7.43 -8.67 -2.38
C VAL A 262 8.94 -8.54 -2.48
N SER A 263 9.44 -7.97 -3.57
CA SER A 263 10.87 -7.70 -3.74
C SER A 263 11.27 -6.51 -2.87
N LEU A 264 12.41 -6.57 -2.18
CA LEU A 264 13.04 -5.38 -1.61
C LEU A 264 13.91 -4.77 -2.72
N ARG A 265 13.43 -3.72 -3.39
CA ARG A 265 14.31 -2.92 -4.25
C ARG A 265 14.77 -1.70 -3.47
N PRO A 266 16.08 -1.40 -3.40
CA PRO A 266 16.53 -0.15 -2.82
C PRO A 266 15.92 1.04 -3.57
N ARG A 267 15.50 2.07 -2.82
CA ARG A 267 15.10 3.37 -3.40
C ARG A 267 16.35 4.01 -4.03
N PRO A 268 16.30 4.52 -5.27
CA PRO A 268 17.32 5.46 -5.73
C PRO A 268 17.27 6.69 -4.82
N LEU A 269 18.42 7.06 -4.24
CA LEU A 269 18.59 8.34 -3.56
C LEU A 269 18.46 9.44 -4.62
N THR A 270 17.33 10.13 -4.63
CA THR A 270 17.17 11.35 -5.44
C THR A 270 17.88 12.49 -4.72
N GLY A 271 19.02 12.94 -5.28
CA GLY A 271 19.61 14.23 -4.94
C GLY A 271 21.10 14.32 -5.25
N ALA A 272 21.43 14.94 -6.38
CA ALA A 272 22.44 16.00 -6.49
C ALA A 272 22.58 16.41 -7.97
N SER A 273 21.98 17.54 -8.30
CA SER A 273 22.35 18.40 -9.41
C SER A 273 23.84 18.79 -9.34
N GLY A 274 24.54 18.66 -10.47
CA GLY A 274 25.91 19.16 -10.70
C GLY A 274 26.10 19.50 -12.18
N PRO A 275 26.96 20.49 -12.52
CA PRO A 275 26.75 21.41 -13.63
C PRO A 275 27.39 20.94 -14.95
N GLY A 276 26.95 21.56 -16.04
CA GLY A 276 27.30 21.21 -17.41
C GLY A 276 28.78 21.34 -17.80
N GLY A 277 29.06 20.86 -19.01
CA GLY A 277 30.33 21.03 -19.70
C GLY A 277 30.38 20.22 -20.99
N TRP A 278 30.10 20.94 -22.09
CA TRP A 278 30.50 20.77 -23.49
C TRP A 278 30.42 19.40 -24.16
#